data_AF-A0A133KKV1-F1
#
_entry.id   AF-A0A133KKV1-F1
#
_cell.length_a   1.000
_cell.length_b   1.000
_cell.length_c   1.000
_cell.angle_alpha   90.00
_cell.angle_beta   90.00
_cell.angle_gamma   90.00
#
_symmetry.space_group_name_H-M   'P 1'
#
loop_
_entity.id
_entity.type
_entity.pdbx_description
1 polymer ?
#
loop_
_entity_poly.entity_id
_entity_poly.type
_entity_poly.pdbx_seq_one_letter_code
_entity_poly.pdbx_strand_id
1 'polypeptide(L)'
;MLRIIPEATPDIREAAYLNVREHAGTWTYYLTYSIGDTNDPDYRVAYAAASTMEGDGSQWTYRGEILVANERLGILGTGHHCILRVPGTDEWVIAYHCFLPDAMRPRGVDRYAGGRIRTGNKREIRFARLEFDERGGWRAAHQTGDGIDEQPGVVMNSGDMRGGEHVIGWQRCREDDKTVADMR
;
A
#
# COMPACT_ATOMS: atom_id res chain seq x y z
N MET A 1 -15.90 -10.55 -20.61
CA MET A 1 -15.29 -11.67 -19.85
C MET A 1 -13.88 -11.24 -19.47
N LEU A 2 -13.57 -11.14 -18.19
CA LEU A 2 -12.22 -10.80 -17.72
C LEU A 2 -11.32 -12.01 -18.01
N ARG A 3 -10.45 -11.93 -19.01
CA ARG A 3 -9.40 -12.93 -19.22
C ARG A 3 -8.22 -12.55 -18.34
N ILE A 4 -7.85 -13.42 -17.41
CA ILE A 4 -6.54 -13.35 -16.76
C ILE A 4 -5.51 -13.63 -17.86
N ILE A 5 -4.55 -12.73 -18.02
CA ILE A 5 -3.44 -12.86 -18.97
C ILE A 5 -2.23 -13.26 -18.13
N PRO A 6 -1.88 -14.55 -18.05
CA PRO A 6 -0.84 -15.02 -17.14
C PRO A 6 0.50 -14.30 -17.34
N GLU A 7 0.81 -13.92 -18.58
CA GLU A 7 2.07 -13.24 -18.93
C GLU A 7 2.10 -11.79 -18.42
N ALA A 8 0.95 -11.12 -18.37
CA ALA A 8 0.85 -9.75 -17.87
C ALA A 8 0.62 -9.69 -16.36
N THR A 9 0.04 -10.76 -15.79
CA THR A 9 -0.30 -10.84 -14.37
C THR A 9 0.23 -12.14 -13.76
N PRO A 10 1.57 -12.38 -13.81
CA PRO A 10 2.15 -13.58 -13.24
C PRO A 10 1.79 -13.68 -11.76
N ASP A 11 1.41 -14.89 -11.36
CA ASP A 11 1.09 -15.27 -9.98
C ASP A 11 0.00 -14.42 -9.31
N ILE A 12 -0.87 -13.79 -10.10
CA ILE A 12 -2.00 -13.04 -9.56
C ILE A 12 -2.85 -13.92 -8.64
N ARG A 13 -3.00 -13.45 -7.40
CA ARG A 13 -3.87 -14.08 -6.41
C ARG A 13 -5.19 -13.35 -6.28
N GLU A 14 -5.13 -12.04 -6.00
CA GLU A 14 -6.29 -11.21 -5.64
C GLU A 14 -5.98 -9.70 -5.69
N ALA A 15 -6.92 -8.89 -5.18
CA ALA A 15 -6.78 -7.45 -4.98
C ALA A 15 -6.39 -6.65 -6.24
N ALA A 16 -7.02 -7.00 -7.37
CA ALA A 16 -6.88 -6.24 -8.60
C ALA A 16 -7.41 -4.81 -8.42
N TYR A 17 -6.59 -3.81 -8.74
CA TYR A 17 -6.92 -2.40 -8.64
C TYR A 17 -6.36 -1.64 -9.84
N LEU A 18 -7.20 -0.81 -10.47
CA LEU A 18 -6.89 -0.11 -11.71
C LEU A 18 -6.71 1.39 -11.46
N ASN A 19 -5.65 1.96 -12.02
CA ASN A 19 -5.41 3.40 -12.06
C ASN A 19 -5.13 3.87 -13.48
N VAL A 20 -5.32 5.15 -13.72
CA VAL A 20 -4.91 5.82 -14.96
C VAL A 20 -4.17 7.10 -14.62
N ARG A 21 -3.06 7.36 -15.33
CA ARG A 21 -2.29 8.60 -15.22
C ARG A 21 -2.04 9.17 -16.61
N GLU A 22 -2.21 10.47 -16.74
CA GLU A 22 -1.68 11.23 -17.86
C GLU A 22 -0.32 11.80 -17.47
N HIS A 23 0.68 11.62 -18.30
CA HIS A 23 1.99 12.24 -18.14
C HIS A 23 2.52 12.68 -19.50
N ALA A 24 2.92 13.95 -19.61
CA ALA A 24 3.38 14.56 -20.87
C ALA A 24 2.43 14.31 -22.07
N GLY A 25 1.11 14.38 -21.84
CA GLY A 25 0.08 14.17 -22.86
C GLY A 25 -0.15 12.70 -23.24
N THR A 26 0.45 11.75 -22.53
CA THR A 26 0.28 10.31 -22.77
C THR A 26 -0.47 9.67 -21.60
N TRP A 27 -1.59 9.01 -21.91
CA TRP A 27 -2.38 8.24 -20.95
C TRP A 27 -1.83 6.83 -20.81
N THR A 28 -1.64 6.38 -19.56
CA THR A 28 -1.24 5.00 -19.24
C THR A 28 -2.15 4.42 -18.16
N TYR A 29 -2.60 3.19 -18.38
CA TYR A 29 -3.39 2.40 -17.46
C TYR A 29 -2.49 1.45 -16.68
N TYR A 30 -2.76 1.28 -15.39
CA TYR A 30 -1.99 0.45 -14.48
C TYR A 30 -2.91 -0.50 -13.73
N LEU A 31 -2.71 -1.80 -13.97
CA LEU A 31 -3.38 -2.87 -13.25
C LEU A 31 -2.42 -3.38 -12.19
N THR A 32 -2.76 -3.11 -10.93
CA THR A 32 -2.01 -3.57 -9.77
C THR A 32 -2.74 -4.73 -9.11
N TYR A 33 -2.02 -5.67 -8.54
CA TYR A 33 -2.59 -6.88 -7.96
C TYR A 33 -1.66 -7.48 -6.91
N SER A 34 -2.20 -8.32 -6.02
CA SER A 34 -1.41 -9.00 -5.00
C SER A 34 -1.00 -10.41 -5.42
N ILE A 35 0.23 -10.78 -5.04
CA ILE A 35 0.86 -12.09 -5.22
C ILE A 35 1.05 -12.73 -3.84
N GLY A 36 0.85 -14.05 -3.75
CA GLY A 36 1.00 -14.82 -2.51
C GLY A 36 -0.28 -14.94 -1.69
N ASP A 37 -0.23 -15.68 -0.58
CA ASP A 37 -1.36 -15.84 0.35
C ASP A 37 -1.38 -14.71 1.40
N THR A 38 -2.56 -14.29 1.84
CA THR A 38 -2.71 -13.23 2.86
C THR A 38 -2.07 -13.53 4.22
N ASN A 39 -1.72 -14.79 4.52
CA ASN A 39 -0.98 -15.16 5.73
C ASN A 39 0.53 -15.35 5.49
N ASP A 40 1.00 -15.16 4.26
CA ASP A 40 2.40 -15.26 3.89
C ASP A 40 3.14 -13.95 4.19
N PRO A 41 4.27 -13.95 4.92
CA PRO A 41 5.10 -12.76 5.08
C PRO A 41 5.61 -12.17 3.76
N ASP A 42 5.64 -12.95 2.67
CA ASP A 42 6.02 -12.51 1.32
C ASP A 42 4.82 -12.07 0.45
N TYR A 43 3.63 -11.88 1.05
CA TYR A 43 2.50 -11.24 0.36
C TYR A 43 2.94 -9.84 -0.13
N ARG A 44 2.74 -9.58 -1.42
CA ARG A 44 3.33 -8.44 -2.13
C ARG A 44 2.46 -7.94 -3.27
N VAL A 45 2.74 -6.74 -3.76
CA VAL A 45 1.99 -6.12 -4.87
C VAL A 45 2.88 -5.98 -6.09
N ALA A 46 2.35 -6.36 -7.24
CA ALA A 46 2.95 -6.15 -8.54
C ALA A 46 1.99 -5.46 -9.50
N TYR A 47 2.47 -5.11 -10.69
CA TYR A 47 1.64 -4.41 -11.66
C TYR A 47 1.98 -4.70 -13.12
N ALA A 48 0.98 -4.44 -13.95
CA ALA A 48 1.07 -4.37 -15.39
C ALA A 48 0.65 -2.98 -15.89
N ALA A 49 1.14 -2.59 -17.06
CA ALA A 49 0.80 -1.32 -17.70
C ALA A 49 0.33 -1.52 -19.15
N ALA A 50 -0.58 -0.68 -19.61
CA ALA A 50 -1.08 -0.64 -20.97
C ALA A 50 -1.39 0.80 -21.42
N SER A 51 -1.29 1.07 -22.72
CA SER A 51 -1.70 2.36 -23.30
C SER A 51 -3.21 2.45 -23.56
N THR A 52 -3.93 1.32 -23.48
CA THR A 52 -5.39 1.24 -23.67
C THR A 52 -5.98 0.12 -22.82
N MET A 53 -7.25 0.27 -22.44
CA MET A 53 -8.02 -0.81 -21.81
C MET A 53 -8.63 -1.77 -22.84
N GLU A 54 -8.78 -1.31 -24.09
CA GLU A 54 -9.36 -2.10 -25.17
C GLU A 54 -8.36 -3.14 -25.68
N GLY A 55 -8.86 -4.35 -25.95
CA GLY A 55 -8.06 -5.44 -26.50
C GLY A 55 -8.40 -6.79 -25.88
N ASP A 56 -7.62 -7.79 -26.24
CA ASP A 56 -7.75 -9.18 -25.76
C ASP A 56 -6.89 -9.47 -24.52
N GLY A 57 -6.11 -8.48 -24.09
CA GLY A 57 -5.19 -8.58 -22.97
C GLY A 57 -3.72 -8.46 -23.34
N SER A 58 -3.36 -8.69 -24.61
CA SER A 58 -1.98 -8.57 -25.10
C SER A 58 -1.39 -7.16 -24.96
N GLN A 59 -2.23 -6.13 -24.79
CA GLN A 59 -1.79 -4.76 -24.54
C GLN A 59 -1.17 -4.55 -23.15
N TRP A 60 -1.37 -5.48 -22.21
CA TRP A 60 -0.81 -5.39 -20.88
C TRP A 60 0.59 -5.97 -20.83
N THR A 61 1.52 -5.20 -20.27
CA THR A 61 2.91 -5.63 -20.04
C THR A 61 3.18 -5.64 -18.54
N TYR A 62 3.63 -6.78 -18.01
CA TYR A 62 4.12 -6.87 -16.63
C TYR A 62 5.31 -5.91 -16.40
N ARG A 63 5.33 -5.23 -15.26
CA ARG A 63 6.32 -4.20 -14.95
C ARG A 63 7.07 -4.41 -13.62
N GLY A 64 6.79 -5.50 -12.91
CA GLY A 64 7.50 -5.83 -11.67
C GLY A 64 6.66 -5.61 -10.41
N GLU A 65 7.32 -5.85 -9.29
CA GLU A 65 6.79 -5.67 -7.94
C GLU A 65 6.97 -4.21 -7.49
N ILE A 66 5.95 -3.65 -6.84
CA ILE A 66 5.95 -2.27 -6.35
C ILE A 66 5.91 -2.17 -4.82
N LEU A 67 5.49 -3.23 -4.13
CA LEU A 67 5.41 -3.26 -2.68
C LEU A 67 5.74 -4.66 -2.19
N VAL A 68 6.84 -4.81 -1.45
CA VAL A 68 7.35 -6.09 -0.93
C VAL A 68 7.63 -5.98 0.57
N ALA A 69 7.88 -7.09 1.26
CA ALA A 69 8.25 -7.07 2.66
C ALA A 69 9.55 -6.28 2.92
N ASN A 70 9.63 -5.62 4.08
CA ASN A 70 10.83 -5.03 4.62
C ASN A 70 11.14 -5.64 5.99
N GLU A 71 11.86 -6.75 5.96
CA GLU A 71 12.19 -7.54 7.16
C GLU A 71 12.98 -6.74 8.19
N ARG A 72 13.85 -5.82 7.73
CA ARG A 72 14.66 -4.96 8.61
C ARG A 72 13.77 -4.08 9.51
N LEU A 73 12.60 -3.70 9.02
CA LEU A 73 11.62 -2.89 9.76
C LEU A 73 10.48 -3.73 10.33
N GLY A 74 10.50 -5.05 10.17
CA GLY A 74 9.43 -5.95 10.59
C GLY A 74 8.12 -5.78 9.81
N ILE A 75 8.16 -5.14 8.63
CA ILE A 75 6.99 -4.93 7.78
C ILE A 75 6.86 -6.15 6.87
N LEU A 76 5.90 -7.01 7.16
CA LEU A 76 5.70 -8.28 6.48
C LEU A 76 4.26 -8.37 5.93
N GLY A 77 4.08 -9.17 4.88
CA GLY A 77 2.75 -9.49 4.33
C GLY A 77 2.04 -8.27 3.76
N THR A 78 2.71 -7.54 2.87
CA THR A 78 2.28 -6.23 2.35
C THR A 78 1.42 -6.36 1.09
N GLY A 79 0.10 -6.19 1.21
CA GLY A 79 -0.75 -6.26 0.02
C GLY A 79 -2.19 -5.80 0.26
N HIS A 80 -3.10 -6.29 -0.59
CA HIS A 80 -4.51 -5.89 -0.65
C HIS A 80 -4.72 -4.38 -0.52
N HIS A 81 -4.27 -3.69 -1.55
CA HIS A 81 -4.02 -2.26 -1.55
C HIS A 81 -5.06 -1.48 -2.36
N CYS A 82 -5.02 -0.16 -2.22
CA CYS A 82 -5.58 0.78 -3.17
C CYS A 82 -4.57 1.91 -3.43
N ILE A 83 -4.71 2.58 -4.56
CA ILE A 83 -3.84 3.68 -4.97
C ILE A 83 -4.69 4.91 -5.20
N LEU A 84 -4.21 6.04 -4.71
CA LEU A 84 -4.89 7.31 -4.79
C LEU A 84 -3.95 8.39 -5.30
N ARG A 85 -4.48 9.28 -6.15
CA ARG A 85 -3.82 10.53 -6.51
C ARG A 85 -4.25 11.61 -5.53
N VAL A 86 -3.32 12.39 -5.01
CA VAL A 86 -3.64 13.56 -4.21
C VAL A 86 -4.36 14.59 -5.09
N PRO A 87 -5.53 15.12 -4.67
CA PRO A 87 -6.28 16.08 -5.48
C PRO A 87 -5.45 17.31 -5.85
N GLY A 88 -5.47 17.67 -7.14
CA GLY A 88 -4.76 18.86 -7.64
C GLY A 88 -3.25 18.69 -7.87
N THR A 89 -2.69 17.49 -7.66
CA THR A 89 -1.27 17.22 -7.87
C THR A 89 -1.05 15.99 -8.78
N ASP A 90 0.22 15.70 -9.09
CA ASP A 90 0.66 14.42 -9.66
C ASP A 90 1.40 13.57 -8.61
N GLU A 91 1.00 13.71 -7.34
CA GLU A 91 1.49 12.87 -6.24
C GLU A 91 0.53 11.70 -6.00
N TRP A 92 1.11 10.54 -5.75
CA TRP A 92 0.37 9.29 -5.63
C TRP A 92 0.77 8.54 -4.36
N VAL A 93 -0.21 7.89 -3.75
CA VAL A 93 -0.06 7.16 -2.48
C VAL A 93 -0.67 5.77 -2.64
N ILE A 94 0.02 4.76 -2.11
CA ILE A 94 -0.52 3.42 -1.92
C ILE A 94 -0.95 3.26 -0.46
N ALA A 95 -2.21 2.90 -0.25
CA ALA A 95 -2.70 2.42 1.02
C ALA A 95 -2.75 0.89 0.96
N TYR A 96 -2.16 0.20 1.93
CA TYR A 96 -2.04 -1.25 1.93
C TYR A 96 -2.14 -1.79 3.35
N HIS A 97 -2.35 -3.09 3.50
CA HIS A 97 -2.22 -3.73 4.80
C HIS A 97 -0.90 -4.48 4.94
N CYS A 98 -0.38 -4.55 6.15
CA CYS A 98 0.72 -5.43 6.54
C CYS A 98 0.42 -6.10 7.87
N PHE A 99 1.21 -7.09 8.26
CA PHE A 99 1.07 -7.72 9.58
C PHE A 99 1.37 -6.71 10.69
N LEU A 100 0.63 -6.82 11.80
CA LEU A 100 0.99 -6.12 13.03
C LEU A 100 2.39 -6.55 13.49
N PRO A 101 3.19 -5.62 14.04
CA PRO A 101 4.47 -5.94 14.65
C PRO A 101 4.33 -7.04 15.72
N ASP A 102 5.40 -7.82 15.93
CA ASP A 102 5.39 -8.92 16.91
C ASP A 102 5.02 -8.44 18.33
N ALA A 103 5.35 -7.20 18.70
CA ALA A 103 4.95 -6.59 19.97
C ALA A 103 3.42 -6.44 20.12
N MET A 104 2.72 -6.16 19.02
CA MET A 104 1.25 -6.03 18.94
C MET A 104 0.56 -7.36 18.58
N ARG A 105 1.35 -8.40 18.34
CA ARG A 105 0.91 -9.78 18.09
C ARG A 105 1.56 -10.74 19.11
N PRO A 106 1.23 -10.64 20.41
CA PRO A 106 1.74 -11.58 21.39
C PRO A 106 1.34 -12.99 20.97
N ARG A 107 2.36 -13.80 20.66
CA ARG A 107 2.20 -15.14 20.13
C ARG A 107 1.91 -16.08 21.30
N GLY A 108 0.66 -16.03 21.75
CA GLY A 108 0.16 -16.89 22.81
C GLY A 108 0.36 -18.37 22.46
N VAL A 109 0.51 -19.18 23.49
CA VAL A 109 0.44 -20.63 23.41
C VAL A 109 -0.95 -21.05 23.81
N ASP A 110 -1.52 -21.98 23.05
CA ASP A 110 -2.79 -22.60 23.39
C ASP A 110 -2.60 -23.32 24.72
N ARG A 111 -3.39 -22.94 25.71
CA ARG A 111 -3.24 -23.43 27.09
C ARG A 111 -3.52 -24.94 27.21
N TYR A 112 -4.21 -25.54 26.25
CA TYR A 112 -4.61 -26.95 26.26
C TYR A 112 -3.77 -27.81 25.31
N ALA A 113 -3.47 -27.30 24.13
CA ALA A 113 -2.69 -28.01 23.12
C ALA A 113 -1.17 -27.77 23.24
N GLY A 114 -0.74 -26.74 23.98
CA GLY A 114 0.68 -26.34 24.09
C GLY A 114 1.28 -25.80 22.77
N GLY A 115 0.53 -25.88 21.67
CA GLY A 115 0.90 -25.34 20.37
C GLY A 115 0.74 -23.83 20.34
N ARG A 116 1.54 -23.16 19.52
CA ARG A 116 1.41 -21.72 19.28
C ARG A 116 0.02 -21.43 18.71
N ILE A 117 -0.74 -20.51 19.33
CA ILE A 117 -2.06 -20.14 18.86
C ILE A 117 -1.88 -19.60 17.44
N ARG A 118 -2.54 -20.24 16.47
CA ARG A 118 -2.65 -19.73 15.10
C ARG A 118 -3.61 -18.55 15.10
N THR A 119 -3.22 -17.45 15.73
CA THR A 119 -3.85 -16.17 15.44
C THR A 119 -3.43 -15.85 14.01
N GLY A 120 -4.37 -15.87 13.07
CA GLY A 120 -4.12 -15.32 11.73
C GLY A 120 -3.46 -13.95 11.86
N ASN A 121 -2.70 -13.54 10.86
CA ASN A 121 -1.93 -12.31 11.00
C ASN A 121 -2.90 -11.13 11.09
N LYS A 122 -3.04 -10.56 12.30
CA LYS A 122 -3.70 -9.28 12.50
C LYS A 122 -2.95 -8.26 11.65
N ARG A 123 -3.70 -7.37 11.01
CA ARG A 123 -3.18 -6.45 10.02
C ARG A 123 -3.45 -5.01 10.45
N GLU A 124 -2.55 -4.13 10.05
CA GLU A 124 -2.72 -2.68 10.12
C GLU A 124 -2.67 -2.09 8.73
N ILE A 125 -3.29 -0.91 8.56
CA ILE A 125 -3.19 -0.15 7.32
C ILE A 125 -1.98 0.77 7.41
N ARG A 126 -1.20 0.80 6.34
CA ARG A 126 -0.08 1.71 6.13
C ARG A 126 -0.24 2.45 4.81
N PHE A 127 0.41 3.60 4.74
CA PHE A 127 0.49 4.41 3.53
C PHE A 127 1.95 4.54 3.14
N ALA A 128 2.22 4.53 1.84
CA ALA A 128 3.52 4.89 1.28
C ALA A 128 3.33 5.76 0.04
N ARG A 129 4.25 6.68 -0.21
CA ARG A 129 4.28 7.42 -1.47
C ARG A 129 4.67 6.48 -2.60
N LEU A 130 4.05 6.66 -3.76
CA LEU A 130 4.47 5.99 -4.98
C LEU A 130 5.31 6.94 -5.83
N GLU A 131 6.48 6.48 -6.23
CA GLU A 131 7.41 7.19 -7.08
C GLU A 131 7.33 6.66 -8.52
N PHE A 132 7.52 7.57 -9.47
CA PHE A 132 7.56 7.25 -10.89
C PHE A 132 8.95 7.48 -11.42
N ASP A 133 9.53 6.43 -11.99
CA ASP A 133 10.72 6.53 -12.82
C ASP A 133 10.28 6.53 -14.29
N GLU A 134 10.62 7.60 -15.02
CA GLU A 134 10.33 7.77 -16.45
C GLU A 134 10.87 6.63 -17.33
N ARG A 135 11.89 5.89 -16.85
CA ARG A 135 12.44 4.70 -17.54
C ARG A 135 11.97 3.37 -16.94
N GLY A 136 11.45 3.37 -15.71
CA GLY A 136 11.28 2.18 -14.88
C GLY A 136 9.85 1.90 -14.39
N GLY A 137 8.93 2.85 -14.58
CA GLY A 137 7.53 2.75 -14.15
C GLY A 137 7.33 3.06 -12.66
N TRP A 138 6.25 2.54 -12.08
CA TRP A 138 5.92 2.72 -10.66
C TRP A 138 6.90 1.98 -9.73
N ARG A 139 7.20 2.59 -8.59
CA ARG A 139 7.84 1.96 -7.43
C ARG A 139 7.24 2.57 -6.16
N ALA A 140 6.96 1.79 -5.12
CA ALA A 140 6.73 2.41 -3.81
C ALA A 140 8.03 3.02 -3.30
N ALA A 141 7.94 4.26 -2.82
CA ALA A 141 8.98 4.86 -2.01
C ALA A 141 9.23 3.97 -0.79
N HIS A 142 10.48 3.96 -0.32
CA HIS A 142 10.94 3.12 0.79
C HIS A 142 9.90 3.01 1.91
N GLN A 143 9.50 1.78 2.23
CA GLN A 143 8.70 1.52 3.42
C GLN A 143 9.48 2.01 4.65
N THR A 144 8.84 2.88 5.44
CA THR A 144 9.38 3.44 6.68
C THR A 144 8.71 2.77 7.88
N GLY A 145 9.44 2.71 9.01
CA GLY A 145 8.98 2.05 10.23
C GLY A 145 7.70 2.67 10.79
N ASP A 146 7.56 3.99 10.59
CA ASP A 146 6.49 4.83 11.15
C ASP A 146 5.51 5.36 10.09
N GLY A 147 5.56 4.86 8.85
CA GLY A 147 4.74 5.35 7.75
C GLY A 147 5.21 6.71 7.20
N ILE A 148 4.36 7.40 6.44
CA ILE A 148 4.70 8.67 5.75
C ILE A 148 5.10 9.80 6.73
N ASP A 149 4.84 9.65 8.03
CA ASP A 149 5.00 10.68 9.07
C ASP A 149 6.45 11.18 9.32
N GLU A 150 7.48 10.48 8.84
CA GLU A 150 8.88 10.92 8.98
C GLU A 150 9.55 11.40 7.69
N GLN A 151 8.81 11.55 6.58
CA GLN A 151 9.32 12.36 5.48
C GLN A 151 9.11 13.85 5.80
N PRO A 152 10.13 14.72 5.66
CA PRO A 152 9.97 16.13 5.98
C PRO A 152 8.83 16.75 5.17
N GLY A 153 7.72 17.04 5.84
CA GLY A 153 6.56 17.75 5.26
C GLY A 153 5.20 17.04 5.33
N VAL A 154 5.08 15.83 5.89
CA VAL A 154 3.77 15.14 5.94
C VAL A 154 3.52 14.55 7.32
N VAL A 155 2.42 14.96 7.97
CA VAL A 155 1.87 14.33 9.17
C VAL A 155 0.40 14.01 8.88
N MET A 156 0.00 12.75 9.02
CA MET A 156 -1.41 12.35 8.96
C MET A 156 -1.94 12.13 10.37
N ASN A 157 -2.67 13.11 10.91
CA ASN A 157 -3.36 12.95 12.19
C ASN A 157 -4.67 12.17 11.97
N SER A 158 -4.84 11.03 12.65
CA SER A 158 -6.11 10.32 12.71
C SER A 158 -7.09 11.05 13.63
N GLY A 159 -7.75 12.08 13.09
CA GLY A 159 -8.80 12.82 13.79
C GLY A 159 -10.03 11.94 14.13
N ASP A 160 -10.57 12.16 15.33
CA ASP A 160 -11.77 11.54 15.92
C ASP A 160 -12.95 11.39 14.92
N MET A 161 -13.44 10.15 14.78
CA MET A 161 -14.51 9.76 13.86
C MET A 161 -15.91 10.12 14.38
N ARG A 162 -16.19 11.42 14.52
CA ARG A 162 -17.53 11.92 14.86
C ARG A 162 -17.98 13.05 13.94
N GLY A 163 -18.68 12.66 12.87
CA GLY A 163 -19.73 13.41 12.17
C GLY A 163 -19.42 14.85 11.73
N GLY A 164 -19.00 15.02 10.48
CA GLY A 164 -18.90 16.31 9.78
C GLY A 164 -18.23 16.13 8.43
N GLU A 165 -18.48 17.02 7.45
CA GLU A 165 -17.95 16.93 6.08
C GLU A 165 -16.45 16.58 6.04
N HIS A 166 -16.15 15.45 5.40
CA HIS A 166 -14.79 14.90 5.34
C HIS A 166 -13.99 15.63 4.26
N VAL A 167 -13.22 16.64 4.67
CA VAL A 167 -12.08 17.12 3.90
C VAL A 167 -10.84 16.39 4.41
N ILE A 168 -10.17 15.61 3.55
CA ILE A 168 -8.78 15.20 3.81
C ILE A 168 -7.94 16.48 3.68
N GLY A 169 -7.79 17.19 4.80
CA GLY A 169 -7.06 18.44 4.90
C GLY A 169 -5.62 18.20 5.33
N TRP A 170 -4.67 18.74 4.56
CA TRP A 170 -3.24 18.69 4.85
C TRP A 170 -2.88 19.89 5.73
N GLN A 171 -2.46 19.66 6.97
CA GLN A 171 -1.88 20.71 7.81
C GLN A 171 -0.35 20.56 7.85
N ARG A 172 0.34 21.64 7.48
CA ARG A 172 1.80 21.78 7.66
C ARG A 172 2.05 21.96 9.15
N CYS A 173 2.54 20.92 9.82
CA CYS A 173 2.88 20.98 11.25
C CYS A 173 4.02 22.00 11.45
N ARG A 174 3.79 23.04 12.25
CA ARG A 174 4.88 23.92 12.73
C ARG A 174 5.58 23.21 13.88
N GLU A 175 6.88 23.44 14.04
CA GLU A 175 7.73 22.81 15.07
C GLU A 175 7.21 22.99 16.51
N ASP A 176 6.28 23.91 16.73
CA ASP A 176 5.80 24.30 18.07
C ASP A 176 4.65 23.42 18.61
N ASP A 177 4.03 22.57 17.78
CA ASP A 177 2.78 21.84 18.14
C ASP A 177 3.00 20.50 18.88
N LYS A 178 4.24 20.18 19.30
CA LYS A 178 4.51 18.96 20.08
C LYS A 178 4.88 19.27 21.53
N THR A 179 3.86 19.48 22.38
CA THR A 179 4.00 19.13 23.80
C THR A 179 2.77 18.38 24.31
N VAL A 180 3.01 17.13 24.74
CA VAL A 180 2.09 16.27 25.48
C VAL A 180 1.97 16.79 26.92
N ALA A 181 1.40 17.99 27.10
CA ALA A 181 1.24 18.62 28.41
C ALA A 181 -0.20 19.07 28.72
N ASP A 182 -1.08 19.27 27.71
CA ASP A 182 -2.39 19.89 27.92
C ASP A 182 -3.59 18.94 27.86
N MET A 183 -3.40 17.63 28.10
CA MET A 183 -4.51 16.71 28.38
C MET A 183 -4.59 16.41 29.89
N ARG A 184 -5.18 17.35 30.64
CA ARG A 184 -5.82 17.11 31.95
C ARG A 184 -7.13 17.89 32.03
#